data_AF-A0A672GBD2-F1
#
_entry.id   AF-A0A672GBD2-F1
#
_cell.length_a   1.000
_cell.length_b   1.000
_cell.length_c   1.000
_cell.angle_alpha   90.00
_cell.angle_beta   90.00
_cell.angle_gamma   90.00
#
_symmetry.space_group_name_H-M   'P 1'
#
loop_
_entity.id
_entity.type
_entity.pdbx_description
1 polymer ?
#
loop_
_entity_poly.entity_id
_entity_poly.type
_entity_poly.pdbx_seq_one_letter_code
_entity_poly.pdbx_strand_id
1 'polypeptide(L)'
;MPATKTSKTKKVKAGKGKKDGKQDSKTDKESDVEKAKDNAALWELRLKVTNQSLAEYQKAHHQLSVTHEELTSHLYRKEKDTLDMTEHWERQVASRDHQVMRHTLIAVIKNKYINIKIAALQAAFKERDCLMEALRSHKQEVQDLQKLSNSLAEENMALALDKVRLSWRTNAAQTEAQRKKQSELRSKVASLKQALQQQAAELERREEEEKAHLVSIQAGQVELDKLQKVLAMREKELGCVAQLASAVEEKHGEVQEFFHEALAHVRQQIAASRCQYKKEALKDYRLKFREATAGKTKFPPVRTFHKSPHSTNSVYSDMEAASTCKVRLSDLTWEQKEQVLQLLFAKMNGLKERKPNQNEHLCSIFSLSSSG
;
A
#
# COMPACT_ATOMS: atom_id res chain seq x y z
N MET A 1 113.67 97.36 14.12
CA MET A 1 114.96 98.04 14.35
C MET A 1 115.91 97.08 15.04
N PRO A 2 116.98 96.60 14.38
CA PRO A 2 118.27 96.38 15.01
C PRO A 2 119.24 97.53 14.68
N ALA A 3 120.26 97.65 15.52
CA ALA A 3 121.01 98.85 15.83
C ALA A 3 121.99 99.38 14.76
N THR A 4 122.15 100.70 14.79
CA THR A 4 123.30 101.47 14.27
C THR A 4 124.57 101.20 15.08
N LYS A 5 125.71 101.09 14.38
CA LYS A 5 127.06 101.01 14.94
C LYS A 5 127.73 102.39 14.87
N THR A 6 128.45 102.80 15.91
CA THR A 6 129.42 103.91 15.84
C THR A 6 130.78 103.52 16.43
N SER A 7 131.79 103.78 15.60
CA SER A 7 133.19 104.19 15.83
C SER A 7 134.01 103.68 17.03
N LYS A 8 135.12 103.02 16.67
CA LYS A 8 136.37 102.91 17.44
C LYS A 8 137.34 104.01 16.99
N THR A 9 138.02 104.68 17.92
CA THR A 9 139.31 105.35 17.67
C THR A 9 140.29 105.02 18.79
N LYS A 10 141.51 104.61 18.40
CA LYS A 10 142.59 104.12 19.28
C LYS A 10 143.80 105.07 19.15
N LYS A 11 144.18 105.67 20.29
CA LYS A 11 145.51 106.06 20.82
C LYS A 11 146.76 105.98 19.91
N VAL A 12 147.74 106.88 20.10
CA VAL A 12 149.16 106.58 20.46
C VAL A 12 150.10 107.82 20.53
N LYS A 13 150.93 107.87 21.61
CA LYS A 13 152.32 108.39 21.86
C LYS A 13 152.78 109.78 21.40
N ALA A 14 153.84 110.42 21.91
CA ALA A 14 154.64 110.43 23.16
C ALA A 14 155.91 111.29 22.91
N GLY A 15 156.40 112.02 23.93
CA GLY A 15 157.78 112.52 24.04
C GLY A 15 158.04 113.96 23.58
N LYS A 16 159.04 114.72 24.05
CA LYS A 16 160.12 114.52 25.03
C LYS A 16 160.96 115.82 25.13
N GLY A 17 161.18 116.36 26.35
CA GLY A 17 162.31 117.23 26.80
C GLY A 17 162.55 118.59 26.09
N LYS A 18 163.30 119.58 26.60
CA LYS A 18 164.01 119.90 27.87
C LYS A 18 164.63 121.31 27.63
N LYS A 19 164.91 122.12 28.67
CA LYS A 19 166.21 122.80 28.97
C LYS A 19 166.12 124.23 29.57
N ASP A 20 166.58 124.31 30.84
CA ASP A 20 167.41 125.28 31.60
C ASP A 20 167.24 126.81 31.44
N GLY A 21 167.35 127.67 32.47
CA GLY A 21 167.72 127.45 33.88
C GLY A 21 168.00 128.77 34.67
N LYS A 22 168.58 128.59 35.88
CA LYS A 22 169.28 129.58 36.78
C LYS A 22 168.37 130.64 37.46
N GLN A 23 168.46 131.00 38.75
CA GLN A 23 169.56 131.14 39.71
C GLN A 23 168.99 131.33 41.16
N ASP A 24 169.73 130.97 42.21
CA ASP A 24 169.34 130.97 43.65
C ASP A 24 169.13 132.34 44.32
N SER A 25 168.22 132.42 45.32
CA SER A 25 168.43 133.11 46.62
C SER A 25 167.34 132.83 47.71
N LYS A 26 167.51 131.71 48.42
CA LYS A 26 167.32 131.48 49.87
C LYS A 26 166.38 132.39 50.73
N THR A 27 165.05 132.43 50.48
CA THR A 27 164.00 132.72 51.51
C THR A 27 162.58 132.15 51.22
N ASP A 28 162.44 131.15 50.33
CA ASP A 28 161.11 130.74 49.77
C ASP A 28 160.62 129.33 50.22
N LYS A 29 161.35 128.68 51.12
CA LYS A 29 161.06 127.27 51.51
C LYS A 29 159.82 127.10 52.39
N GLU A 30 159.25 128.17 52.94
CA GLU A 30 158.10 128.09 53.84
C GLU A 30 156.75 128.20 53.10
N SER A 31 156.66 128.99 52.01
CA SER A 31 155.40 129.18 51.25
C SER A 31 155.06 128.05 50.27
N ASP A 32 156.07 127.42 49.67
CA ASP A 32 155.88 126.25 48.80
C ASP A 32 155.48 125.01 49.58
N VAL A 33 155.92 124.93 50.85
CA VAL A 33 155.51 123.86 51.76
C VAL A 33 154.03 124.00 52.13
N GLU A 34 153.51 125.22 52.30
CA GLU A 34 152.09 125.49 52.54
C GLU A 34 151.21 125.10 51.34
N LYS A 35 151.57 125.54 50.12
CA LYS A 35 150.83 125.18 48.89
C LYS A 35 150.86 123.69 48.58
N ALA A 36 151.98 123.02 48.86
CA ALA A 36 152.08 121.56 48.72
C ALA A 36 151.17 120.84 49.73
N LYS A 37 151.04 121.37 50.95
CA LYS A 37 150.08 120.86 51.94
C LYS A 37 148.64 121.07 51.50
N ASP A 38 148.28 122.23 50.96
CA ASP A 38 146.92 122.49 50.45
C ASP A 38 146.56 121.62 49.24
N ASN A 39 147.51 121.45 48.31
CA ASN A 39 147.32 120.58 47.16
C ASN A 39 147.24 119.10 47.59
N ALA A 40 148.08 118.67 48.54
CA ALA A 40 147.97 117.34 49.16
C ALA A 40 146.61 117.15 49.85
N ALA A 41 146.13 118.14 50.61
CA ALA A 41 144.80 118.12 51.25
C ALA A 41 143.66 118.05 50.22
N LEU A 42 143.79 118.74 49.08
CA LEU A 42 142.84 118.69 47.97
C LEU A 42 142.84 117.33 47.26
N TRP A 43 144.02 116.72 47.05
CA TRP A 43 144.15 115.36 46.53
C TRP A 43 143.60 114.33 47.51
N GLU A 44 143.83 114.50 48.81
CA GLU A 44 143.24 113.66 49.85
C GLU A 44 141.72 113.80 49.88
N LEU A 45 141.16 115.00 49.76
CA LEU A 45 139.72 115.23 49.70
C LEU A 45 139.12 114.58 48.45
N ARG A 46 139.77 114.74 47.29
CA ARG A 46 139.33 114.14 46.03
C ARG A 46 139.42 112.62 46.05
N LEU A 47 140.48 112.07 46.65
CA LEU A 47 140.62 110.63 46.90
C LEU A 47 139.53 110.14 47.85
N LYS A 48 139.21 110.89 48.91
CA LYS A 48 138.10 110.58 49.82
C LYS A 48 136.75 110.57 49.09
N VAL A 49 136.44 111.60 48.30
CA VAL A 49 135.17 111.68 47.54
C VAL A 49 135.07 110.59 46.48
N THR A 50 136.16 110.26 45.78
CA THR A 50 136.16 109.16 44.79
C THR A 50 136.10 107.78 45.44
N ASN A 51 136.75 107.59 46.59
CA ASN A 51 136.60 106.37 47.38
C ASN A 51 135.19 106.25 47.96
N GLN A 52 134.56 107.35 48.37
CA GLN A 52 133.16 107.39 48.82
C GLN A 52 132.22 107.02 47.67
N SER A 53 132.36 107.64 46.50
CA SER A 53 131.49 107.31 45.36
C SER A 53 131.73 105.88 44.86
N LEU A 54 132.97 105.39 44.84
CA LEU A 54 133.26 103.99 44.51
C LEU A 54 132.61 103.03 45.53
N ALA A 55 132.71 103.33 46.83
CA ALA A 55 132.06 102.54 47.87
C ALA A 55 130.53 102.58 47.74
N GLU A 56 129.95 103.72 47.39
CA GLU A 56 128.51 103.88 47.11
C GLU A 56 128.08 103.07 45.89
N TYR A 57 128.85 103.11 44.79
CA TYR A 57 128.59 102.30 43.60
C TYR A 57 128.71 100.80 43.89
N GLN A 58 129.74 100.38 44.62
CA GLN A 58 129.90 98.99 45.03
C GLN A 58 128.75 98.53 45.91
N LYS A 59 128.30 99.39 46.84
CA LYS A 59 127.14 99.13 47.69
C LYS A 59 125.85 99.04 46.87
N ALA A 60 125.62 99.94 45.92
CA ALA A 60 124.46 99.94 45.05
C ALA A 60 124.43 98.72 44.12
N HIS A 61 125.58 98.33 43.55
CA HIS A 61 125.69 97.12 42.73
C HIS A 61 125.43 95.86 43.57
N HIS A 62 126.00 95.78 44.77
CA HIS A 62 125.74 94.66 45.67
C HIS A 62 124.25 94.59 46.05
N GLN A 63 123.63 95.72 46.40
CA GLN A 63 122.19 95.81 46.69
C GLN A 63 121.33 95.40 45.47
N LEU A 64 121.69 95.85 44.27
CA LEU A 64 120.98 95.46 43.05
C LEU A 64 121.12 93.97 42.76
N SER A 65 122.30 93.39 42.97
CA SER A 65 122.54 91.95 42.82
C SER A 65 121.71 91.14 43.81
N VAL A 66 121.69 91.54 45.08
CA VAL A 66 120.91 90.88 46.14
C VAL A 66 119.41 90.95 45.81
N THR A 67 118.90 92.13 45.47
CA THR A 67 117.47 92.30 45.11
C THR A 67 117.09 91.56 43.83
N HIS A 68 117.96 91.49 42.83
CA HIS A 68 117.74 90.68 41.62
C HIS A 68 117.69 89.18 41.94
N GLU A 69 118.60 88.68 42.78
CA GLU A 69 118.60 87.28 43.23
C GLU A 69 117.37 86.96 44.07
N GLU A 70 116.95 87.86 44.95
CA GLU A 70 115.72 87.75 45.75
C GLU A 70 114.46 87.73 44.87
N LEU A 71 114.36 88.64 43.89
CA LEU A 71 113.25 88.69 42.93
C LEU A 71 113.21 87.43 42.06
N THR A 72 114.36 86.96 41.57
CA THR A 72 114.46 85.72 40.78
C THR A 72 114.00 84.53 41.62
N SER A 73 114.45 84.45 42.88
CA SER A 73 114.02 83.41 43.82
C SER A 73 112.53 83.51 44.15
N HIS A 74 111.99 84.72 44.23
CA HIS A 74 110.56 84.95 44.45
C HIS A 74 109.73 84.54 43.22
N LEU A 75 110.14 84.93 42.01
CA LEU A 75 109.49 84.52 40.76
C LEU A 75 109.50 83.01 40.61
N TYR A 76 110.66 82.37 40.79
CA TYR A 76 110.77 80.91 40.72
C TYR A 76 109.85 80.21 41.73
N ARG A 77 109.81 80.68 42.99
CA ARG A 77 108.87 80.14 43.99
C ARG A 77 107.42 80.33 43.58
N LYS A 78 107.05 81.51 43.08
CA LYS A 78 105.68 81.76 42.62
C LYS A 78 105.31 80.91 41.41
N GLU A 79 106.19 80.74 40.44
CA GLU A 79 106.00 79.84 39.30
C GLU A 79 105.89 78.38 39.74
N LYS A 80 106.71 77.96 40.70
CA LYS A 80 106.65 76.61 41.24
C LYS A 80 105.34 76.38 41.99
N ASP A 81 104.92 77.32 42.83
CA ASP A 81 103.64 77.26 43.55
C ASP A 81 102.46 77.23 42.59
N THR A 82 102.46 78.05 41.52
CA THR A 82 101.37 78.06 40.53
C THR A 82 101.34 76.78 39.71
N LEU A 83 102.49 76.24 39.32
CA LEU A 83 102.59 74.95 38.64
C LEU A 83 102.09 73.81 39.54
N ASP A 84 102.50 73.77 40.81
CA ASP A 84 102.08 72.71 41.74
C ASP A 84 100.57 72.79 42.03
N MET A 85 100.02 74.01 42.17
CA MET A 85 98.58 74.21 42.32
C MET A 85 97.79 73.82 41.07
N THR A 86 98.26 74.20 39.88
CA THR A 86 97.61 73.81 38.61
C THR A 86 97.65 72.31 38.41
N GLU A 87 98.80 71.67 38.63
CA GLU A 87 98.95 70.22 38.54
C GLU A 87 98.07 69.47 39.57
N HIS A 88 97.89 70.01 40.78
CA HIS A 88 96.95 69.46 41.75
C HIS A 88 95.50 69.51 41.25
N TRP A 89 95.06 70.67 40.73
CA TRP A 89 93.71 70.82 40.21
C TRP A 89 93.46 69.98 38.95
N GLU A 90 94.44 69.86 38.06
CA GLU A 90 94.36 69.00 36.88
C GLU A 90 94.14 67.53 37.28
N ARG A 91 94.90 67.01 38.26
CA ARG A 91 94.69 65.66 38.81
C ARG A 91 93.28 65.50 39.41
N GLN A 92 92.80 66.51 40.13
CA GLN A 92 91.47 66.49 40.75
C GLN A 92 90.35 66.49 39.70
N VAL A 93 90.48 67.27 38.63
CA VAL A 93 89.54 67.30 37.50
C VAL A 93 89.56 65.96 36.77
N ALA A 94 90.73 65.42 36.44
CA ALA A 94 90.85 64.11 35.77
C ALA A 94 90.23 62.97 36.60
N SER A 95 90.42 62.97 37.92
CA SER A 95 89.77 62.02 38.82
C SER A 95 88.24 62.16 38.82
N ARG A 96 87.72 63.38 38.89
CA ARG A 96 86.26 63.64 38.81
C ARG A 96 85.70 63.24 37.45
N ASP A 97 86.40 63.53 36.36
CA ASP A 97 86.00 63.14 35.01
C ASP A 97 85.98 61.62 34.85
N HIS A 98 86.97 60.90 35.41
CA HIS A 98 86.96 59.44 35.48
C HIS A 98 85.76 58.91 36.27
N GLN A 99 85.40 59.53 37.40
CA GLN A 99 84.21 59.15 38.18
C GLN A 99 82.93 59.40 37.38
N VAL A 100 82.80 60.56 36.73
CA VAL A 100 81.66 60.89 35.86
C VAL A 100 81.57 59.87 34.72
N MET A 101 82.66 59.56 34.02
CA MET A 101 82.69 58.55 32.95
C MET A 101 82.28 57.16 33.45
N ARG A 102 82.74 56.74 34.64
CA ARG A 102 82.29 55.47 35.25
C ARG A 102 80.78 55.50 35.54
N HIS A 103 80.29 56.58 36.13
CA HIS A 103 78.86 56.73 36.44
C HIS A 103 78.00 56.75 35.18
N THR A 104 78.40 57.46 34.13
CA THR A 104 77.68 57.50 32.85
C THR A 104 77.69 56.14 32.17
N LEU A 105 78.82 55.43 32.15
CA LEU A 105 78.91 54.08 31.59
C LEU A 105 77.97 53.11 32.33
N ILE A 106 77.97 53.13 33.68
CA ILE A 106 77.07 52.31 34.49
C ILE A 106 75.61 52.66 34.18
N ALA A 107 75.25 53.95 34.07
CA ALA A 107 73.90 54.38 33.74
C ALA A 107 73.46 53.91 32.35
N VAL A 108 74.35 53.96 31.34
CA VAL A 108 74.09 53.45 29.99
C VAL A 108 73.88 51.93 30.01
N ILE A 109 74.72 51.18 30.72
CA ILE A 109 74.58 49.72 30.84
C ILE A 109 73.26 49.35 31.54
N LYS A 110 72.93 50.03 32.65
CA LYS A 110 71.66 49.83 33.36
C LYS A 110 70.46 50.12 32.46
N ASN A 111 70.47 51.23 31.72
CA ASN A 111 69.40 51.56 30.77
C ASN A 111 69.28 50.52 29.66
N LYS A 112 70.40 50.04 29.09
CA LYS A 112 70.38 48.95 28.10
C LYS A 112 69.74 47.68 28.67
N TYR A 113 70.13 47.29 29.89
CA TYR A 113 69.56 46.12 30.56
C TYR A 113 68.05 46.28 30.83
N ILE A 114 67.62 47.44 31.33
CA ILE A 114 66.22 47.77 31.57
C ILE A 114 65.43 47.69 30.26
N ASN A 115 65.93 48.29 29.17
CA ASN A 115 65.26 48.26 27.87
C ASN A 115 65.13 46.83 27.33
N ILE A 116 66.16 46.00 27.44
CA ILE A 116 66.09 44.58 27.05
C ILE A 116 65.04 43.84 27.87
N LYS A 117 64.99 44.08 29.20
CA LYS A 117 63.98 43.47 30.07
C LYS A 117 62.56 43.94 29.76
N ILE A 118 62.36 45.22 29.48
CA ILE A 118 61.07 45.77 29.06
C ILE A 118 60.61 45.14 27.75
N ALA A 119 61.49 45.05 26.75
CA ALA A 119 61.17 44.44 25.46
C ALA A 119 60.78 42.95 25.61
N ALA A 120 61.52 42.20 26.43
CA ALA A 120 61.20 40.80 26.72
C ALA A 120 59.85 40.64 27.44
N LEU A 121 59.55 41.50 28.42
CA LEU A 121 58.25 41.50 29.10
C LEU A 121 57.11 41.84 28.14
N GLN A 122 57.28 42.84 27.29
CA GLN A 122 56.28 43.21 26.29
C GLN A 122 56.03 42.08 25.28
N ALA A 123 57.07 41.36 24.85
CA ALA A 123 56.91 40.20 23.99
C ALA A 123 56.11 39.08 24.68
N ALA A 124 56.45 38.77 25.94
CA ALA A 124 55.72 37.77 26.73
C ALA A 124 54.25 38.14 26.96
N PHE A 125 53.94 39.43 27.18
CA PHE A 125 52.56 39.89 27.31
C PHE A 125 51.77 39.76 26.00
N LYS A 126 52.38 40.11 24.86
CA LYS A 126 51.74 39.91 23.54
C LYS A 126 51.44 38.44 23.29
N GLU A 127 52.41 37.55 23.56
CA GLU A 127 52.21 36.10 23.42
C GLU A 127 51.08 35.60 24.33
N ARG A 128 51.06 36.02 25.60
CA ARG A 128 49.97 35.68 26.53
C ARG A 128 48.61 36.12 26.00
N ASP A 129 48.51 37.34 25.47
CA ASP A 129 47.24 37.88 24.97
C ASP A 129 46.79 37.12 23.71
N CYS A 130 47.70 36.81 22.79
CA CYS A 130 47.41 35.94 21.63
C CYS A 130 46.95 34.53 22.06
N LEU A 131 47.61 33.92 23.04
CA LEU A 131 47.22 32.61 23.56
C LEU A 131 45.84 32.67 24.26
N MET A 132 45.54 33.76 24.95
CA MET A 132 44.26 33.95 25.61
C MET A 132 43.12 34.11 24.59
N GLU A 133 43.36 34.82 23.49
CA GLU A 133 42.42 34.92 22.37
C GLU A 133 42.20 33.56 21.70
N ALA A 134 43.26 32.81 21.41
CA ALA A 134 43.16 31.46 20.87
C ALA A 134 42.36 30.52 21.79
N LEU A 135 42.63 30.56 23.10
CA LEU A 135 41.88 29.79 24.10
C LEU A 135 40.39 30.18 24.13
N ARG A 136 40.08 31.48 23.99
CA ARG A 136 38.70 31.98 23.93
C ARG A 136 37.99 31.46 22.69
N SER A 137 38.63 31.49 21.53
CA SER A 137 38.09 30.94 20.28
C SER A 137 37.82 29.45 20.38
N HIS A 138 38.79 28.66 20.86
CA HIS A 138 38.57 27.22 21.05
C HIS A 138 37.49 26.90 22.08
N LYS A 139 37.40 27.67 23.16
CA LYS A 139 36.30 27.53 24.13
C LYS A 139 34.93 27.77 23.46
N GLN A 140 34.85 28.75 22.57
CA GLN A 140 33.63 29.03 21.81
C GLN A 140 33.31 27.89 20.84
N GLU A 141 34.28 27.39 20.09
CA GLU A 141 34.13 26.24 19.19
C GLU A 141 33.62 25.00 19.93
N VAL A 142 34.21 24.67 21.08
CA VAL A 142 33.77 23.54 21.92
C VAL A 142 32.33 23.74 22.39
N GLN A 143 31.94 24.95 22.79
CA GLN A 143 30.56 25.25 23.17
C GLN A 143 29.58 25.09 22.00
N ASP A 144 29.95 25.55 20.80
CA ASP A 144 29.09 25.46 19.63
C ASP A 144 28.99 24.02 19.11
N LEU A 145 30.08 23.25 19.14
CA LEU A 145 30.06 21.80 18.90
C LEU A 145 29.21 21.06 19.91
N GLN A 146 29.25 21.44 21.20
CA GLN A 146 28.39 20.85 22.22
C GLN A 146 26.91 21.13 21.93
N LYS A 147 26.56 22.36 21.55
CA LYS A 147 25.18 22.71 21.16
C LYS A 147 24.72 21.91 19.95
N LEU A 148 25.56 21.81 18.91
CA LEU A 148 25.25 21.03 17.71
C LEU A 148 25.08 19.55 18.06
N SER A 149 25.97 18.98 18.87
CA SER A 149 25.88 17.59 19.33
C SER A 149 24.59 17.33 20.11
N ASN A 150 24.17 18.24 20.98
CA ASN A 150 22.92 18.13 21.72
C ASN A 150 21.71 18.21 20.78
N SER A 151 21.69 19.20 19.86
CA SER A 151 20.63 19.34 18.86
C SER A 151 20.49 18.10 17.98
N LEU A 152 21.61 17.55 17.51
CA LEU A 152 21.60 16.34 16.69
C LEU A 152 21.15 15.11 17.50
N ALA A 153 21.51 15.02 18.79
CA ALA A 153 21.02 13.97 19.66
C ALA A 153 19.50 14.06 19.86
N GLU A 154 18.96 15.27 20.04
CA GLU A 154 17.51 15.52 20.13
C GLU A 154 16.78 15.14 18.84
N GLU A 155 17.28 15.55 17.67
CA GLU A 155 16.74 15.16 16.37
C GLU A 155 16.78 13.64 16.16
N ASN A 156 17.89 12.99 16.51
CA ASN A 156 18.01 11.54 16.42
C ASN A 156 17.00 10.83 17.32
N MET A 157 16.75 11.33 18.53
CA MET A 157 15.70 10.79 19.40
C MET A 157 14.30 11.01 18.79
N ALA A 158 14.02 12.19 18.25
CA ALA A 158 12.75 12.49 17.58
C ALA A 158 12.50 11.59 16.37
N LEU A 159 13.52 11.40 15.52
CA LEU A 159 13.46 10.50 14.36
C LEU A 159 13.28 9.03 14.76
N ALA A 160 13.93 8.59 15.85
CA ALA A 160 13.74 7.25 16.38
C ALA A 160 12.29 7.02 16.85
N LEU A 161 11.71 8.01 17.55
CA LEU A 161 10.30 7.98 17.96
C LEU A 161 9.35 7.98 16.76
N ASP A 162 9.61 8.80 15.73
CA ASP A 162 8.75 8.86 14.54
C ASP A 162 8.86 7.57 13.71
N LYS A 163 10.04 6.96 13.61
CA LYS A 163 10.23 5.65 13.00
C LYS A 163 9.39 4.57 13.71
N VAL A 164 9.40 4.56 15.04
CA VAL A 164 8.56 3.65 15.83
C VAL A 164 7.07 3.96 15.58
N ARG A 165 6.67 5.23 15.58
CA ARG A 165 5.29 5.66 15.32
C ARG A 165 4.79 5.21 13.95
N LEU A 166 5.59 5.39 12.90
CA LEU A 166 5.26 4.95 11.55
C LEU A 166 5.13 3.42 11.49
N SER A 167 6.07 2.69 12.10
CA SER A 167 5.99 1.22 12.17
C SER A 167 4.74 0.73 12.88
N TRP A 168 4.32 1.41 13.97
CA TRP A 168 3.08 1.11 14.67
C TRP A 168 1.86 1.37 13.76
N ARG A 169 1.84 2.49 13.03
CA ARG A 169 0.76 2.81 12.09
C ARG A 169 0.65 1.79 10.96
N THR A 170 1.78 1.38 10.37
CA THR A 170 1.78 0.36 9.30
C THR A 170 1.31 -0.98 9.82
N ASN A 171 1.77 -1.40 11.00
CA ASN A 171 1.32 -2.64 11.63
C ASN A 171 -0.17 -2.57 11.99
N ALA A 172 -0.65 -1.46 12.55
CA ALA A 172 -2.06 -1.27 12.86
C ALA A 172 -2.93 -1.38 11.59
N ALA A 173 -2.58 -0.67 10.51
CA ALA A 173 -3.29 -0.77 9.23
C ALA A 173 -3.27 -2.20 8.65
N GLN A 174 -2.13 -2.91 8.75
CA GLN A 174 -2.02 -4.29 8.30
C GLN A 174 -2.91 -5.22 9.13
N THR A 175 -2.93 -5.08 10.46
CA THR A 175 -3.80 -5.88 11.33
C THR A 175 -5.28 -5.61 11.07
N GLU A 176 -5.66 -4.37 10.77
CA GLU A 176 -7.04 -4.02 10.40
C GLU A 176 -7.44 -4.64 9.05
N ALA A 177 -6.56 -4.56 8.04
CA ALA A 177 -6.77 -5.21 6.75
C ALA A 177 -6.90 -6.75 6.89
N GLN A 178 -6.05 -7.37 7.72
CA GLN A 178 -6.15 -8.79 8.05
C GLN A 178 -7.46 -9.12 8.76
N ARG A 179 -7.90 -8.30 9.72
CA ARG A 179 -9.20 -8.46 10.41
C ARG A 179 -10.38 -8.38 9.45
N LYS A 180 -10.37 -7.42 8.52
CA LYS A 180 -11.39 -7.31 7.46
C LYS A 180 -11.43 -8.57 6.61
N LYS A 181 -10.28 -9.04 6.11
CA LYS A 181 -10.19 -10.29 5.34
C LYS A 181 -10.65 -11.51 6.15
N GLN A 182 -10.31 -11.59 7.43
CA GLN A 182 -10.80 -12.65 8.32
C GLN A 182 -12.33 -12.58 8.50
N SER A 183 -12.91 -11.39 8.63
CA SER A 183 -14.38 -11.24 8.71
C SER A 183 -15.09 -11.66 7.43
N GLU A 184 -14.56 -11.30 6.25
CA GLU A 184 -15.10 -11.72 4.95
C GLU A 184 -15.01 -13.24 4.75
N LEU A 185 -13.88 -13.84 5.12
CA LEU A 185 -13.74 -15.30 5.07
C LEU A 185 -14.70 -15.98 6.05
N ARG A 186 -14.88 -15.42 7.25
CA ARG A 186 -15.84 -15.95 8.23
C ARG A 186 -17.28 -15.86 7.72
N SER A 187 -17.68 -14.77 7.09
CA SER A 187 -19.04 -14.63 6.52
C SER A 187 -19.26 -15.59 5.35
N LYS A 188 -18.27 -15.76 4.46
CA LYS A 188 -18.31 -16.78 3.38
C LYS A 188 -18.39 -18.21 3.93
N VAL A 189 -17.64 -18.53 4.97
CA VAL A 189 -17.71 -19.84 5.62
C VAL A 189 -19.09 -20.05 6.26
N ALA A 190 -19.67 -19.03 6.89
CA ALA A 190 -21.02 -19.11 7.45
C ALA A 190 -22.09 -19.32 6.36
N SER A 191 -22.04 -18.59 5.25
CA SER A 191 -22.99 -18.76 4.14
C SER A 191 -22.84 -20.11 3.45
N LEU A 192 -21.62 -20.59 3.21
CA LEU A 192 -21.38 -21.92 2.65
C LEU A 192 -21.85 -23.03 3.59
N LYS A 193 -21.62 -22.90 4.90
CA LYS A 193 -22.15 -23.85 5.89
C LYS A 193 -23.67 -23.88 5.87
N GLN A 194 -24.33 -22.73 5.79
CA GLN A 194 -25.79 -22.64 5.70
C GLN A 194 -26.32 -23.26 4.41
N ALA A 195 -25.69 -22.98 3.26
CA ALA A 195 -26.08 -23.58 1.98
C ALA A 195 -25.92 -25.11 1.99
N LEU A 196 -24.83 -25.62 2.56
CA LEU A 196 -24.63 -27.07 2.73
C LEU A 196 -25.66 -27.69 3.67
N GLN A 197 -26.03 -27.01 4.76
CA GLN A 197 -27.10 -27.47 5.64
C GLN A 197 -28.46 -27.50 4.93
N GLN A 198 -28.77 -26.48 4.12
CA GLN A 198 -29.99 -26.44 3.31
C GLN A 198 -30.02 -27.57 2.28
N GLN A 199 -28.91 -27.81 1.58
CA GLN A 199 -28.80 -28.92 0.63
C GLN A 199 -28.95 -30.28 1.33
N ALA A 200 -28.35 -30.46 2.51
CA ALA A 200 -28.51 -31.69 3.29
C ALA A 200 -29.99 -31.91 3.68
N ALA A 201 -30.68 -30.89 4.17
CA ALA A 201 -32.10 -30.97 4.51
C ALA A 201 -33.00 -31.22 3.27
N GLU A 202 -32.69 -30.60 2.13
CA GLU A 202 -33.39 -30.87 0.87
C GLU A 202 -33.20 -32.32 0.39
N LEU A 203 -32.00 -32.88 0.56
CA LEU A 203 -31.72 -34.28 0.22
C LEU A 203 -32.48 -35.23 1.13
N GLU A 204 -32.47 -35.02 2.46
CA GLU A 204 -33.25 -35.82 3.40
C GLU A 204 -34.75 -35.78 3.06
N ARG A 205 -35.28 -34.59 2.77
CA ARG A 205 -36.69 -34.43 2.34
C ARG A 205 -36.98 -35.17 1.03
N ARG A 206 -36.08 -35.13 0.04
CA ARG A 206 -36.23 -35.88 -1.21
C ARG A 206 -36.20 -37.39 -0.96
N GLU A 207 -35.32 -37.88 -0.10
CA GLU A 207 -35.29 -39.29 0.28
C GLU A 207 -36.60 -39.73 0.96
N GLU A 208 -37.19 -38.88 1.81
CA GLU A 208 -38.50 -39.14 2.41
C GLU A 208 -39.63 -39.16 1.38
N GLU A 209 -39.63 -38.22 0.43
CA GLU A 209 -40.60 -38.20 -0.69
C GLU A 209 -40.45 -39.45 -1.56
N GLU A 210 -39.23 -39.85 -1.92
CA GLU A 210 -38.97 -41.08 -2.68
C GLU A 210 -39.45 -42.32 -1.93
N LYS A 211 -39.23 -42.41 -0.61
CA LYS A 211 -39.77 -43.48 0.23
C LYS A 211 -41.30 -43.46 0.23
N ALA A 212 -41.95 -42.29 0.32
CA ALA A 212 -43.40 -42.16 0.28
C ALA A 212 -43.97 -42.57 -1.10
N HIS A 213 -43.33 -42.17 -2.19
CA HIS A 213 -43.68 -42.60 -3.54
C HIS A 213 -43.57 -44.11 -3.70
N LEU A 214 -42.51 -44.72 -3.16
CA LEU A 214 -42.33 -46.18 -3.21
C LEU A 214 -43.47 -46.90 -2.48
N VAL A 215 -43.88 -46.41 -1.30
CA VAL A 215 -45.03 -46.96 -0.56
C VAL A 215 -46.33 -46.82 -1.36
N SER A 216 -46.55 -45.67 -2.01
CA SER A 216 -47.72 -45.46 -2.87
C SER A 216 -47.74 -46.40 -4.08
N ILE A 217 -46.59 -46.59 -4.74
CA ILE A 217 -46.45 -47.55 -5.85
C ILE A 217 -46.75 -48.97 -5.37
N GLN A 218 -46.22 -49.38 -4.21
CA GLN A 218 -46.52 -50.69 -3.62
C GLN A 218 -48.02 -50.85 -3.32
N ALA A 219 -48.66 -49.82 -2.78
CA ALA A 219 -50.11 -49.83 -2.54
C ALA A 219 -50.90 -49.97 -3.86
N GLY A 220 -50.53 -49.19 -4.89
CA GLY A 220 -51.12 -49.28 -6.22
C GLY A 220 -50.92 -50.66 -6.87
N GLN A 221 -49.74 -51.27 -6.71
CA GLN A 221 -49.48 -52.63 -7.20
C GLN A 221 -50.40 -53.66 -6.54
N VAL A 222 -50.63 -53.55 -5.22
CA VAL A 222 -51.56 -54.43 -4.50
C VAL A 222 -53.00 -54.25 -4.98
N GLU A 223 -53.41 -53.02 -5.27
CA GLU A 223 -54.74 -52.75 -5.86
C GLU A 223 -54.86 -53.31 -7.27
N LEU A 224 -53.82 -53.16 -8.09
CA LEU A 224 -53.78 -53.69 -9.45
C LEU A 224 -53.86 -55.23 -9.45
N ASP A 225 -53.14 -55.91 -8.55
CA ASP A 225 -53.22 -57.35 -8.36
C ASP A 225 -54.63 -57.81 -7.94
N LYS A 226 -55.32 -57.03 -7.08
CA LYS A 226 -56.72 -57.31 -6.69
C LYS A 226 -57.65 -57.17 -7.90
N LEU A 227 -57.51 -56.10 -8.68
CA LEU A 227 -58.32 -55.86 -9.88
C LEU A 227 -58.09 -56.94 -10.94
N GLN A 228 -56.85 -57.37 -11.17
CA GLN A 228 -56.54 -58.49 -12.06
C GLN A 228 -57.25 -59.78 -11.64
N LYS A 229 -57.29 -60.10 -10.34
CA LYS A 229 -58.05 -61.26 -9.83
C LYS A 229 -59.55 -61.13 -10.08
N VAL A 230 -60.12 -59.95 -9.86
CA VAL A 230 -61.55 -59.70 -10.12
C VAL A 230 -61.85 -59.81 -11.62
N LEU A 231 -61.02 -59.24 -12.49
CA LEU A 231 -61.16 -59.37 -13.93
C LEU A 231 -61.12 -60.83 -14.38
N ALA A 232 -60.14 -61.62 -13.90
CA ALA A 232 -60.05 -63.04 -14.22
C ALA A 232 -61.29 -63.85 -13.74
N MET A 233 -61.89 -63.47 -12.62
CA MET A 233 -63.16 -64.06 -12.16
C MET A 233 -64.33 -63.67 -13.08
N ARG A 234 -64.42 -62.41 -13.51
CA ARG A 234 -65.47 -61.94 -14.43
C ARG A 234 -65.34 -62.56 -15.82
N GLU A 235 -64.12 -62.75 -16.33
CA GLU A 235 -63.88 -63.46 -17.59
C GLU A 235 -64.39 -64.91 -17.53
N LYS A 236 -64.19 -65.61 -16.39
CA LYS A 236 -64.76 -66.95 -16.18
C LYS A 236 -66.28 -66.94 -16.14
N GLU A 237 -66.89 -66.00 -15.42
CA GLU A 237 -68.35 -65.85 -15.38
C GLU A 237 -68.93 -65.55 -16.76
N LEU A 238 -68.32 -64.62 -17.50
CA LEU A 238 -68.69 -64.32 -18.89
C LEU A 238 -68.53 -65.55 -19.79
N GLY A 239 -67.49 -66.36 -19.58
CA GLY A 239 -67.31 -67.65 -20.25
C GLY A 239 -68.47 -68.62 -19.98
N CYS A 240 -68.91 -68.75 -18.72
CA CYS A 240 -70.07 -69.57 -18.36
C CYS A 240 -71.37 -69.04 -18.98
N VAL A 241 -71.57 -67.71 -18.97
CA VAL A 241 -72.74 -67.07 -19.59
C VAL A 241 -72.73 -67.29 -21.10
N ALA A 242 -71.58 -67.16 -21.76
CA ALA A 242 -71.44 -67.44 -23.18
C ALA A 242 -71.75 -68.91 -23.51
N GLN A 243 -71.24 -69.85 -22.72
CA GLN A 243 -71.58 -71.28 -22.86
C GLN A 243 -73.08 -71.54 -22.69
N LEU A 244 -73.72 -70.91 -21.69
CA LEU A 244 -75.16 -71.00 -21.48
C LEU A 244 -75.94 -70.41 -22.66
N ALA A 245 -75.50 -69.25 -23.18
CA ALA A 245 -76.12 -68.62 -24.34
C ALA A 245 -76.03 -69.53 -25.58
N SER A 246 -74.86 -70.11 -25.85
CA SER A 246 -74.70 -71.08 -26.95
C SER A 246 -75.57 -72.32 -26.76
N ALA A 247 -75.71 -72.85 -25.53
CA ALA A 247 -76.60 -73.97 -25.24
C ALA A 247 -78.08 -73.61 -25.44
N VAL A 248 -78.50 -72.39 -25.06
CA VAL A 248 -79.86 -71.91 -25.31
C VAL A 248 -80.11 -71.75 -26.81
N GLU A 249 -79.15 -71.21 -27.56
CA GLU A 249 -79.24 -71.10 -29.01
C GLU A 249 -79.33 -72.47 -29.71
N GLU A 250 -78.53 -73.45 -29.27
CA GLU A 250 -78.60 -74.83 -29.77
C GLU A 250 -79.98 -75.44 -29.50
N LYS A 251 -80.47 -75.34 -28.25
CA LYS A 251 -81.81 -75.83 -27.87
C LYS A 251 -82.91 -75.10 -28.62
N HIS A 252 -82.76 -73.81 -28.86
CA HIS A 252 -83.70 -73.04 -29.67
C HIS A 252 -83.65 -73.48 -31.13
N GLY A 253 -82.47 -73.77 -31.69
CA GLY A 253 -82.28 -74.35 -33.01
C GLY A 253 -82.99 -75.70 -33.15
N GLU A 254 -82.79 -76.62 -32.20
CA GLU A 254 -83.49 -77.91 -32.14
C GLU A 254 -85.02 -77.73 -32.17
N VAL A 255 -85.54 -76.79 -31.37
CA VAL A 255 -86.97 -76.49 -31.33
C VAL A 255 -87.46 -75.89 -32.65
N GLN A 256 -86.70 -74.97 -33.24
CA GLN A 256 -87.02 -74.39 -34.54
C GLN A 256 -87.06 -75.45 -35.63
N GLU A 257 -86.10 -76.38 -35.66
CA GLU A 257 -86.04 -77.47 -36.62
C GLU A 257 -87.24 -78.41 -36.45
N PHE A 258 -87.56 -78.82 -35.22
CA PHE A 258 -88.76 -79.60 -34.92
C PHE A 258 -90.05 -78.92 -35.43
N PHE A 259 -90.20 -77.61 -35.21
CA PHE A 259 -91.36 -76.88 -35.72
C PHE A 259 -91.39 -76.79 -37.25
N HIS A 260 -90.25 -76.61 -37.91
CA HIS A 260 -90.16 -76.61 -39.37
C HIS A 260 -90.50 -77.99 -39.96
N GLU A 261 -90.01 -79.06 -39.36
CA GLU A 261 -90.34 -80.44 -39.76
C GLU A 261 -91.83 -80.74 -39.54
N ALA A 262 -92.40 -80.33 -38.40
CA ALA A 262 -93.83 -80.48 -38.13
C ALA A 262 -94.68 -79.72 -39.16
N LEU A 263 -94.32 -78.48 -39.49
CA LEU A 263 -94.98 -77.69 -40.53
C LEU A 263 -94.83 -78.33 -41.92
N ALA A 264 -93.64 -78.85 -42.25
CA ALA A 264 -93.41 -79.55 -43.51
C ALA A 264 -94.24 -80.83 -43.61
N HIS A 265 -94.32 -81.61 -42.53
CA HIS A 265 -95.15 -82.81 -42.45
C HIS A 265 -96.64 -82.46 -42.63
N VAL A 266 -97.13 -81.43 -41.95
CA VAL A 266 -98.51 -80.94 -42.11
C VAL A 266 -98.76 -80.53 -43.56
N ARG A 267 -97.88 -79.73 -44.17
CA ARG A 267 -98.00 -79.35 -45.59
C ARG A 267 -98.03 -80.56 -46.52
N GLN A 268 -97.20 -81.55 -46.27
CA GLN A 268 -97.17 -82.80 -47.04
C GLN A 268 -98.48 -83.59 -46.87
N GLN A 269 -99.04 -83.67 -45.66
CA GLN A 269 -100.33 -84.30 -45.40
C GLN A 269 -101.50 -83.54 -46.01
N ILE A 270 -101.48 -82.20 -45.97
CA ILE A 270 -102.44 -81.35 -46.71
C ILE A 270 -102.37 -81.70 -48.20
N ALA A 271 -101.17 -81.72 -48.78
CA ALA A 271 -101.00 -82.04 -50.19
C ALA A 271 -101.47 -83.46 -50.54
N ALA A 272 -101.15 -84.45 -49.71
CA ALA A 272 -101.55 -85.85 -49.88
C ALA A 272 -103.07 -86.01 -49.75
N SER A 273 -103.69 -85.44 -48.71
CA SER A 273 -105.13 -85.45 -48.49
C SER A 273 -105.87 -84.75 -49.64
N ARG A 274 -105.42 -83.56 -50.05
CA ARG A 274 -105.98 -82.87 -51.22
C ARG A 274 -105.85 -83.71 -52.50
N CYS A 275 -104.74 -84.41 -52.69
CA CYS A 275 -104.54 -85.30 -53.84
C CYS A 275 -105.49 -86.52 -53.79
N GLN A 276 -105.65 -87.15 -52.62
CA GLN A 276 -106.56 -88.27 -52.41
C GLN A 276 -108.01 -87.84 -52.61
N TYR A 277 -108.45 -86.76 -51.96
CA TYR A 277 -109.80 -86.22 -52.12
C TYR A 277 -110.11 -85.91 -53.59
N LYS A 278 -109.15 -85.32 -54.32
CA LYS A 278 -109.30 -85.09 -55.77
C LYS A 278 -109.47 -86.40 -56.55
N LYS A 279 -108.69 -87.44 -56.24
CA LYS A 279 -108.77 -88.75 -56.88
C LYS A 279 -110.09 -89.47 -56.56
N GLU A 280 -110.52 -89.44 -55.30
CA GLU A 280 -111.77 -90.06 -54.82
C GLU A 280 -112.98 -89.32 -55.39
N ALA A 281 -113.04 -87.99 -55.29
CA ALA A 281 -114.09 -87.21 -55.91
C ALA A 281 -114.20 -87.45 -57.43
N LEU A 282 -113.07 -87.69 -58.11
CA LEU A 282 -113.06 -88.03 -59.54
C LEU A 282 -113.59 -89.46 -59.78
N LYS A 283 -113.19 -90.42 -58.93
CA LYS A 283 -113.70 -91.80 -58.99
C LYS A 283 -115.19 -91.86 -58.72
N ASP A 284 -115.66 -91.17 -57.68
CA ASP A 284 -117.09 -91.07 -57.32
C ASP A 284 -117.89 -90.39 -58.42
N TYR A 285 -117.37 -89.29 -58.99
CA TYR A 285 -118.02 -88.63 -60.11
C TYR A 285 -118.15 -89.57 -61.31
N ARG A 286 -117.08 -90.29 -61.69
CA ARG A 286 -117.10 -91.28 -62.77
C ARG A 286 -117.99 -92.49 -62.47
N LEU A 287 -118.05 -92.94 -61.22
CA LEU A 287 -118.92 -94.04 -60.80
C LEU A 287 -120.39 -93.61 -60.92
N LYS A 288 -120.76 -92.46 -60.35
CA LYS A 288 -122.11 -91.88 -60.49
C LYS A 288 -122.48 -91.64 -61.95
N PHE A 289 -121.53 -91.24 -62.78
CA PHE A 289 -121.73 -91.09 -64.22
C PHE A 289 -122.02 -92.44 -64.91
N ARG A 290 -121.29 -93.51 -64.56
CA ARG A 290 -121.53 -94.87 -65.07
C ARG A 290 -122.85 -95.47 -64.58
N GLU A 291 -123.19 -95.29 -63.31
CA GLU A 291 -124.47 -95.76 -62.74
C GLU A 291 -125.67 -95.06 -63.36
N ALA A 292 -125.55 -93.75 -63.65
CA ALA A 292 -126.56 -93.00 -64.39
C ALA A 292 -126.68 -93.47 -65.85
N THR A 293 -125.56 -93.85 -66.48
CA THR A 293 -125.56 -94.44 -67.84
C THR A 293 -126.23 -95.83 -67.86
N ALA A 294 -126.12 -96.60 -66.77
CA ALA A 294 -126.82 -97.88 -66.58
C ALA A 294 -128.29 -97.73 -66.11
N GLY A 295 -128.82 -96.50 -66.04
CA GLY A 295 -130.22 -96.19 -65.74
C GLY A 295 -130.62 -96.28 -64.25
N LYS A 296 -129.67 -96.46 -63.33
CA LYS A 296 -129.95 -96.64 -61.90
C LYS A 296 -130.15 -95.31 -61.14
N THR A 297 -129.60 -94.21 -61.63
CA THR A 297 -129.65 -92.86 -61.00
C THR A 297 -129.66 -91.74 -62.06
N LYS A 298 -129.91 -90.48 -61.67
CA LYS A 298 -129.83 -89.30 -62.58
C LYS A 298 -128.38 -88.87 -62.81
N PHE A 299 -128.07 -88.36 -64.01
CA PHE A 299 -126.72 -87.90 -64.36
C PHE A 299 -126.20 -86.82 -63.39
N PRO A 300 -124.96 -86.94 -62.86
CA PRO A 300 -124.41 -85.97 -61.93
C PRO A 300 -124.02 -84.64 -62.62
N PRO A 301 -124.20 -83.48 -61.95
CA PRO A 301 -123.81 -82.16 -62.48
C PRO A 301 -122.33 -82.08 -62.87
N VAL A 302 -122.00 -81.36 -63.96
CA VAL A 302 -120.62 -81.23 -64.46
C VAL A 302 -119.72 -80.63 -63.39
N ARG A 303 -118.69 -81.37 -63.00
CA ARG A 303 -117.75 -81.01 -61.94
C ARG A 303 -116.33 -80.88 -62.50
N THR A 304 -115.64 -79.79 -62.19
CA THR A 304 -114.32 -79.51 -62.74
C THR A 304 -113.20 -79.92 -61.76
N PHE A 305 -112.17 -80.58 -62.29
CA PHE A 305 -111.03 -81.12 -61.52
C PHE A 305 -109.72 -80.34 -61.76
N HIS A 306 -109.82 -79.19 -62.43
CA HIS A 306 -108.71 -78.30 -62.76
C HIS A 306 -108.97 -76.95 -62.07
N LYS A 307 -107.92 -76.25 -61.63
CA LYS A 307 -108.06 -74.90 -61.04
C LYS A 307 -108.33 -73.92 -62.18
N SER A 308 -109.58 -73.53 -62.42
CA SER A 308 -109.93 -72.42 -63.31
C SER A 308 -110.72 -71.35 -62.55
N PRO A 309 -110.45 -70.05 -62.75
CA PRO A 309 -111.07 -68.98 -61.95
C PRO A 309 -112.59 -68.81 -62.18
N HIS A 310 -113.12 -69.33 -63.30
CA HIS A 310 -114.49 -69.08 -63.76
C HIS A 310 -115.42 -70.29 -63.57
N SER A 311 -115.02 -71.26 -62.75
CA SER A 311 -115.80 -72.48 -62.53
C SER A 311 -116.66 -72.37 -61.27
N THR A 312 -117.98 -72.47 -61.44
CA THR A 312 -118.98 -72.37 -60.37
C THR A 312 -119.13 -73.66 -59.53
N ASN A 313 -118.57 -74.78 -59.97
CA ASN A 313 -118.63 -76.08 -59.27
C ASN A 313 -117.29 -76.85 -59.42
N SER A 314 -116.28 -76.38 -58.68
CA SER A 314 -114.92 -76.93 -58.68
C SER A 314 -114.63 -77.71 -57.40
N VAL A 315 -113.91 -78.82 -57.53
CA VAL A 315 -113.42 -79.61 -56.37
C VAL A 315 -112.56 -78.78 -55.43
N TYR A 316 -111.88 -77.74 -55.94
CA TYR A 316 -111.04 -76.87 -55.11
C TYR A 316 -111.86 -75.90 -54.25
N SER A 317 -113.08 -75.53 -54.65
CA SER A 317 -113.96 -74.69 -53.82
C SER A 317 -114.36 -75.40 -52.52
N ASP A 318 -114.56 -76.72 -52.58
CA ASP A 318 -114.84 -77.54 -51.40
C ASP A 318 -113.62 -77.68 -50.48
N MET A 319 -112.40 -77.66 -51.04
CA MET A 319 -111.15 -77.67 -50.25
C MET A 319 -110.97 -76.37 -49.47
N GLU A 320 -111.32 -75.22 -50.04
CA GLU A 320 -111.20 -73.92 -49.37
C GLU A 320 -112.33 -73.68 -48.34
N ALA A 321 -113.53 -74.21 -48.57
CA ALA A 321 -114.69 -74.05 -47.67
C ALA A 321 -114.52 -74.80 -46.32
N ALA A 322 -113.73 -75.86 -46.28
CA ALA A 322 -113.45 -76.65 -45.07
C ALA A 322 -112.59 -75.92 -44.01
N SER A 323 -112.14 -74.69 -44.30
CA SER A 323 -111.24 -73.91 -43.45
C SER A 323 -111.93 -73.16 -42.29
N THR A 324 -113.25 -72.96 -42.33
CA THR A 324 -113.92 -71.92 -41.49
C THR A 324 -114.72 -72.39 -40.28
N CYS A 325 -114.70 -73.67 -39.90
CA CYS A 325 -115.48 -74.14 -38.74
C CYS A 325 -114.65 -74.21 -37.44
N LYS A 326 -115.23 -73.71 -36.34
CA LYS A 326 -114.73 -73.86 -34.96
C LYS A 326 -114.83 -75.32 -34.54
N VAL A 327 -113.68 -75.97 -34.33
CA VAL A 327 -113.59 -77.41 -34.06
C VAL A 327 -112.60 -77.68 -32.90
N ARG A 328 -112.83 -78.77 -32.14
CA ARG A 328 -111.98 -79.26 -31.05
C ARG A 328 -110.62 -79.76 -31.60
N LEU A 329 -109.53 -79.67 -30.82
CA LEU A 329 -108.15 -79.93 -31.28
C LEU A 329 -107.94 -81.27 -32.04
N SER A 330 -108.68 -82.33 -31.69
CA SER A 330 -108.53 -83.66 -32.30
C SER A 330 -109.07 -83.76 -33.72
N ASP A 331 -110.03 -82.89 -34.07
CA ASP A 331 -110.81 -82.97 -35.32
C ASP A 331 -110.40 -81.90 -36.34
N LEU A 332 -109.27 -81.22 -36.10
CA LEU A 332 -108.77 -80.17 -36.98
C LEU A 332 -108.37 -80.75 -38.35
N THR A 333 -108.81 -80.10 -39.42
CA THR A 333 -108.27 -80.36 -40.76
C THR A 333 -106.80 -79.97 -40.80
N TRP A 334 -106.01 -80.58 -41.68
CA TRP A 334 -104.58 -80.35 -41.72
C TRP A 334 -104.20 -78.88 -41.98
N GLU A 335 -105.04 -78.15 -42.71
CA GLU A 335 -104.88 -76.71 -42.99
C GLU A 335 -105.04 -75.86 -41.72
N GLN A 336 -105.99 -76.22 -40.86
CA GLN A 336 -106.18 -75.55 -39.58
C GLN A 336 -105.03 -75.83 -38.61
N LYS A 337 -104.44 -77.03 -38.66
CA LYS A 337 -103.24 -77.37 -37.88
C LYS A 337 -102.01 -76.54 -38.30
N GLU A 338 -101.85 -76.25 -39.59
CA GLU A 338 -100.77 -75.38 -40.09
C GLU A 338 -100.87 -73.95 -39.52
N GLN A 339 -102.07 -73.37 -39.54
CA GLN A 339 -102.29 -72.00 -39.02
C GLN A 339 -102.02 -71.90 -37.52
N VAL A 340 -102.39 -72.92 -36.73
CA VAL A 340 -102.11 -72.97 -35.29
C VAL A 340 -100.60 -73.04 -35.02
N LEU A 341 -99.85 -73.86 -35.77
CA LEU A 341 -98.39 -73.95 -35.63
C LEU A 341 -97.67 -72.66 -36.04
N GLN A 342 -98.12 -71.99 -37.10
CA GLN A 342 -97.60 -70.67 -37.50
C GLN A 342 -97.84 -69.62 -36.40
N LEU A 343 -99.03 -69.60 -35.80
CA LEU A 343 -99.37 -68.70 -34.70
C LEU A 343 -98.55 -69.00 -33.43
N LEU A 344 -98.33 -70.28 -33.13
CA LEU A 344 -97.50 -70.70 -31.99
C LEU A 344 -96.05 -70.23 -32.15
N PHE A 345 -95.49 -70.37 -33.37
CA PHE A 345 -94.14 -69.91 -33.71
C PHE A 345 -93.99 -68.39 -33.56
N ALA A 346 -94.95 -67.60 -34.08
CA ALA A 346 -94.95 -66.15 -33.92
C ALA A 346 -95.03 -65.73 -32.44
N LYS A 347 -95.82 -66.46 -31.63
CA LYS A 347 -95.99 -66.18 -30.20
C LYS A 347 -94.77 -66.57 -29.37
N MET A 348 -94.07 -67.65 -29.74
CA MET A 348 -92.82 -68.09 -29.10
C MET A 348 -91.65 -67.17 -29.41
N ASN A 349 -91.58 -66.61 -30.62
CA ASN A 349 -90.55 -65.64 -31.02
C ASN A 349 -90.83 -64.20 -30.54
N GLY A 350 -91.79 -64.01 -29.62
CA GLY A 350 -92.00 -62.73 -28.95
C GLY A 350 -92.62 -61.60 -29.78
N LEU A 351 -93.26 -61.89 -30.92
CA LEU A 351 -94.04 -60.89 -31.67
C LEU A 351 -95.34 -60.53 -30.91
N LYS A 352 -95.22 -59.68 -29.88
CA LYS A 352 -96.35 -58.98 -29.23
C LYS A 352 -96.48 -57.58 -29.82
N GLU A 353 -97.72 -57.15 -30.04
CA GLU A 353 -98.11 -55.81 -30.49
C GLU A 353 -97.40 -54.69 -29.69
N ARG A 354 -96.78 -53.75 -30.40
CA ARG A 354 -96.23 -52.50 -29.84
C ARG A 354 -97.34 -51.68 -29.19
N LYS A 355 -97.27 -51.50 -27.87
CA LYS A 355 -97.88 -50.34 -27.19
C LYS A 355 -96.79 -49.28 -26.95
N PRO A 356 -97.02 -48.00 -27.29
CA PRO A 356 -96.08 -46.93 -26.95
C PRO A 356 -96.33 -46.53 -25.50
N ASN A 357 -95.34 -46.66 -24.63
CA ASN A 357 -95.39 -46.05 -23.30
C ASN A 357 -94.15 -45.18 -23.08
N GLN A 358 -94.47 -43.95 -22.72
CA GLN A 358 -93.61 -42.83 -22.34
C GLN A 358 -92.83 -43.18 -21.06
N ASN A 359 -91.53 -42.87 -21.04
CA ASN A 359 -90.78 -42.36 -19.87
C ASN A 359 -89.27 -42.31 -20.20
N GLU A 360 -88.82 -41.20 -20.77
CA GLU A 360 -87.44 -40.74 -20.64
C GLU A 360 -87.42 -39.59 -19.64
N HIS A 361 -86.91 -39.85 -18.43
CA HIS A 361 -86.53 -38.82 -17.48
C HIS A 361 -85.01 -38.85 -17.30
N LEU A 362 -84.37 -37.88 -17.95
CA LEU A 362 -83.24 -37.05 -17.52
C LEU A 362 -82.54 -37.41 -16.19
N CYS A 363 -81.22 -37.62 -16.26
CA CYS A 363 -80.25 -36.77 -15.54
C CYS A 363 -78.80 -37.14 -15.87
N SER A 364 -78.10 -36.25 -16.59
CA SER A 364 -76.65 -36.08 -16.41
C SER A 364 -76.34 -34.59 -16.54
N ILE A 365 -76.24 -33.93 -15.40
CA ILE A 365 -75.58 -32.64 -15.20
C ILE A 365 -74.37 -32.96 -14.35
N PHE A 366 -73.16 -32.78 -14.88
CA PHE A 366 -72.06 -32.19 -14.13
C PHE A 366 -71.07 -31.55 -15.10
N SER A 367 -71.15 -30.22 -15.13
CA SER A 367 -70.27 -29.31 -15.84
C SER A 367 -68.90 -29.28 -15.18
N LEU A 368 -67.86 -29.35 -16.00
CA LEU A 368 -66.53 -28.85 -15.67
C LEU A 368 -66.61 -27.33 -15.45
N SER A 369 -66.17 -26.87 -14.28
CA SER A 369 -65.75 -25.49 -14.07
C SER A 369 -64.28 -25.48 -13.67
N SER A 370 -63.56 -24.63 -14.39
CA SER A 370 -62.21 -24.14 -14.18
C SER A 370 -61.92 -23.68 -12.75
N SER A 371 -60.61 -23.72 -12.43
CA SER A 371 -59.81 -22.76 -11.64
C SER A 371 -59.18 -23.33 -10.37
N GLY A 372 -57.84 -23.45 -10.45
CA GLY A 372 -56.90 -23.83 -9.40
C GLY A 372 -55.53 -24.03 -10.02
#